data_AF-A0A953TSW3-F1
#
_entry.id   AF-A0A953TSW3-F1
#
_cell.length_a   1.000
_cell.length_b   1.000
_cell.length_c   1.000
_cell.angle_alpha   90.00
_cell.angle_beta   90.00
_cell.angle_gamma   90.00
#
_symmetry.space_group_name_H-M   'P 1'
#
loop_
_entity.id
_entity.type
_entity.pdbx_description
1 polymer ?
#
loop_
_entity_poly.entity_id
_entity_poly.type
_entity_poly.pdbx_seq_one_letter_code
_entity_poly.pdbx_strand_id
1 'polypeptide(L)'
;MNYPVWTPPILGGGMIIGIIAILHVFVSHFAIGGGLFLPVTERKAYRENNPALLEYARSHSRFFVLVVLVFGAVSGVGIWWSIALVNPEATATLIHVFVWGWAIEWVFFIVEIAAAFIYYHGWDRLDRRTHLIVGWIYFGAAWASLFVINGILTFMLTPGRWLETHSFAAAFFNPGMLPSCVARTAVAVALAGVYALVTASTVRDVALRSEVVQYAAKWLLAGTAAIPIAGLWYISTLPPAARDISMGGAPAVTIFAGLSIFFSAAVVIFTYFGPYQRPRHFNLTFAFLLAVMALSSTGVTEWVREAVRKPYIIYDYMLANGVRVDDLPRLRQEGILKSALWARHREVDPKALESTGQEIFRAQCASCHTVNGYNSVRFAVKGWRWILIDYQLSHLSEVKGFMPPFVGTEEERKALGAWLATLNPTPATVEIEPPPPGEKAQVQPAPSSGESKP
;
A
#
# COMPACT_ATOMS: atom_id res chain seq x y z
N MET A 1 -19.47 -10.11 9.80
CA MET A 1 -19.19 -8.67 9.96
C MET A 1 -19.63 -8.20 11.34
N ASN A 2 -18.71 -7.75 12.17
CA ASN A 2 -19.04 -7.13 13.46
C ASN A 2 -19.44 -5.65 13.31
N TYR A 3 -19.03 -5.00 12.21
CA TYR A 3 -19.22 -3.58 11.96
C TYR A 3 -19.72 -3.30 10.54
N PRO A 4 -20.50 -2.22 10.31
CA PRO A 4 -20.80 -1.75 8.98
C PRO A 4 -19.53 -1.20 8.31
N VAL A 5 -19.39 -1.43 7.01
CA VAL A 5 -18.27 -0.92 6.22
C VAL A 5 -18.70 0.25 5.35
N TRP A 6 -17.87 1.28 5.27
CA TRP A 6 -18.05 2.37 4.33
C TRP A 6 -17.52 1.97 2.96
N THR A 7 -18.42 1.92 1.97
CA THR A 7 -18.08 1.53 0.59
C THR A 7 -18.38 2.67 -0.38
N PRO A 8 -17.39 3.56 -0.62
CA PRO A 8 -17.50 4.61 -1.62
C PRO A 8 -17.89 4.02 -2.99
N PRO A 9 -18.98 4.49 -3.62
CA PRO A 9 -19.57 3.80 -4.78
C PRO A 9 -18.68 3.82 -6.03
N ILE A 10 -17.87 4.86 -6.21
CA ILE A 10 -17.03 5.05 -7.39
C ILE A 10 -15.63 4.46 -7.19
N LEU A 11 -14.92 4.86 -6.12
CA LEU A 11 -13.52 4.48 -5.91
C LEU A 11 -13.38 3.18 -5.10
N GLY A 12 -14.36 2.82 -4.27
CA GLY A 12 -14.20 1.78 -3.27
C GLY A 12 -13.29 2.19 -2.11
N GLY A 13 -13.39 1.48 -0.99
CA GLY A 13 -12.68 1.85 0.24
C GLY A 13 -11.16 1.67 0.13
N GLY A 14 -10.71 0.59 -0.50
CA GLY A 14 -9.29 0.30 -0.70
C GLY A 14 -8.54 1.37 -1.49
N MET A 15 -9.16 1.96 -2.53
CA MET A 15 -8.54 3.04 -3.30
C MET A 15 -8.47 4.34 -2.51
N ILE A 16 -9.47 4.67 -1.68
CA ILE A 16 -9.40 5.86 -0.82
C ILE A 16 -8.23 5.74 0.15
N ILE A 17 -8.12 4.59 0.83
CA ILE A 17 -6.96 4.31 1.69
C ILE A 17 -5.67 4.45 0.88
N GLY A 18 -5.59 3.81 -0.30
CA GLY A 18 -4.40 3.85 -1.16
C GLY A 18 -3.98 5.28 -1.54
N ILE A 19 -4.90 6.11 -2.00
CA ILE A 19 -4.60 7.50 -2.41
C ILE A 19 -4.07 8.31 -1.22
N ILE A 20 -4.76 8.26 -0.08
CA ILE A 20 -4.35 9.02 1.11
C ILE A 20 -3.02 8.50 1.65
N ALA A 21 -2.87 7.17 1.77
CA ALA A 21 -1.68 6.54 2.31
C ALA A 21 -0.44 6.78 1.43
N ILE A 22 -0.55 6.68 0.10
CA ILE A 22 0.60 6.91 -0.80
C ILE A 22 1.11 8.35 -0.66
N LEU A 23 0.20 9.33 -0.66
CA LEU A 23 0.56 10.73 -0.52
C LEU A 23 1.15 11.04 0.85
N HIS A 24 0.54 10.50 1.92
CA HIS A 24 1.04 10.65 3.27
C HIS A 24 2.40 9.98 3.46
N VAL A 25 2.61 8.77 2.94
CA VAL A 25 3.88 8.03 3.02
C VAL A 25 4.99 8.80 2.32
N PHE A 26 4.72 9.38 1.15
CA PHE A 26 5.70 10.19 0.43
C PHE A 26 6.15 11.42 1.24
N VAL A 27 5.22 12.09 1.94
CA VAL A 27 5.52 13.26 2.76
C VAL A 27 6.10 12.91 4.14
N SER A 28 5.62 11.84 4.78
CA SER A 28 6.14 11.39 6.09
C SER A 28 7.58 10.91 5.99
N HIS A 29 7.97 10.23 4.91
CA HIS A 29 9.37 9.89 4.68
C HIS A 29 10.24 11.15 4.45
N PHE A 30 9.68 12.18 3.82
CA PHE A 30 10.33 13.48 3.77
C PHE A 30 10.40 14.18 5.14
N ALA A 31 9.41 14.03 6.02
CA ALA A 31 9.49 14.53 7.39
C ALA A 31 10.75 13.99 8.10
N ILE A 32 10.97 12.68 8.02
CA ILE A 32 12.12 12.01 8.64
C ILE A 32 13.44 12.41 7.95
N GLY A 33 13.49 12.26 6.62
CA GLY A 33 14.70 12.52 5.84
C GLY A 33 15.09 14.00 5.79
N GLY A 34 14.11 14.87 5.58
CA GLY A 34 14.26 16.32 5.62
C GLY A 34 14.63 16.80 7.03
N GLY A 35 14.09 16.16 8.06
CA GLY A 35 14.46 16.36 9.46
C GLY A 35 15.92 16.03 9.75
N LEU A 36 16.50 15.06 9.05
CA LEU A 36 17.94 14.80 9.09
C LEU A 36 18.73 15.80 8.23
N PHE A 37 18.21 16.12 7.05
CA PHE A 37 18.85 17.00 6.09
C PHE A 37 19.08 18.41 6.65
N LEU A 38 18.10 18.98 7.36
CA LEU A 38 18.19 20.32 7.96
C LEU A 38 19.39 20.50 8.92
N PRO A 39 19.49 19.77 10.04
CA PRO A 39 20.60 19.93 10.99
C PRO A 39 21.96 19.54 10.38
N VAL A 40 21.99 18.59 9.43
CA VAL A 40 23.23 18.25 8.72
C VAL A 40 23.66 19.39 7.78
N THR A 41 22.73 20.00 7.06
CA THR A 41 23.00 21.14 6.17
C THR A 41 23.42 22.37 6.95
N GLU A 42 22.75 22.67 8.05
CA GLU A 42 23.11 23.76 8.95
C GLU A 42 24.52 23.54 9.53
N ARG A 43 24.81 22.34 10.04
CA ARG A 43 26.14 22.00 10.55
C ARG A 43 27.21 22.14 9.45
N LYS A 44 26.91 21.72 8.22
CA LYS A 44 27.79 21.88 7.07
C LYS A 44 28.05 23.35 6.76
N ALA A 45 27.00 24.18 6.71
CA ALA A 45 27.09 25.61 6.44
C ALA A 45 28.01 26.31 7.44
N TYR A 46 27.87 26.00 8.73
CA TYR A 46 28.76 26.56 9.74
C TYR A 46 30.20 26.01 9.69
N ARG A 47 30.39 24.73 9.35
CA ARG A 47 31.73 24.15 9.23
C ARG A 47 32.51 24.78 8.08
N GLU A 48 31.82 25.13 7.01
CA GLU A 48 32.41 25.67 5.79
C GLU A 48 32.36 27.21 5.74
N ASN A 49 31.86 27.87 6.80
CA ASN A 49 31.62 29.31 6.85
C ASN A 49 30.85 29.82 5.62
N ASN A 50 29.82 29.10 5.21
CA ASN A 50 29.01 29.39 4.03
C ASN A 50 27.66 30.02 4.45
N PRO A 51 27.56 31.36 4.51
CA PRO A 51 26.32 32.04 4.92
C PRO A 51 25.18 31.83 3.91
N ALA A 52 25.50 31.64 2.63
CA ALA A 52 24.51 31.41 1.59
C ALA A 52 23.81 30.05 1.74
N LEU A 53 24.58 29.01 2.12
CA LEU A 53 24.02 27.70 2.46
C LEU A 53 23.20 27.73 3.75
N LEU A 54 23.58 28.56 4.72
CA LEU A 54 22.81 28.75 5.95
C LEU A 54 21.44 29.39 5.65
N GLU A 55 21.41 30.42 4.80
CA GLU A 55 20.17 31.05 4.36
C GLU A 55 19.30 30.08 3.54
N TYR A 56 19.92 29.23 2.72
CA TYR A 56 19.20 28.14 2.06
C TYR A 56 18.55 27.18 3.09
N ALA A 57 19.27 26.75 4.12
CA ALA A 57 18.73 25.88 5.17
C ALA A 57 17.55 26.55 5.91
N ARG A 58 17.65 27.85 6.19
CA ARG A 58 16.57 28.66 6.76
C ARG A 58 15.35 28.69 5.86
N SER A 59 15.52 28.98 4.56
CA SER A 59 14.42 28.97 3.59
C SER A 59 13.80 27.58 3.41
N HIS A 60 14.63 26.53 3.34
CA HIS A 60 14.19 25.14 3.25
C HIS A 60 13.39 24.71 4.48
N SER A 61 13.75 25.19 5.68
CA SER A 61 13.00 24.90 6.91
C SER A 61 11.56 25.42 6.88
N ARG A 62 11.30 26.56 6.21
CA ARG A 62 9.94 27.05 5.99
C ARG A 62 9.13 26.11 5.11
N PHE A 63 9.72 25.67 4.00
CA PHE A 63 9.11 24.71 3.09
C PHE A 63 8.83 23.39 3.81
N PHE A 64 9.81 22.90 4.58
CA PHE A 64 9.71 21.71 5.40
C PHE A 64 8.50 21.76 6.34
N VAL A 65 8.39 22.82 7.16
CA VAL A 65 7.27 22.99 8.09
C VAL A 65 5.91 23.02 7.38
N LEU A 66 5.79 23.73 6.25
CA LEU A 66 4.54 23.79 5.49
C LEU A 66 4.12 22.42 4.95
N VAL A 67 5.04 21.68 4.35
CA VAL A 67 4.72 20.36 3.76
C VAL A 67 4.46 19.32 4.86
N VAL A 68 5.30 19.29 5.89
CA VAL A 68 5.25 18.25 6.92
C VAL A 68 4.13 18.52 7.93
N LEU A 69 4.09 19.72 8.53
CA LEU A 69 3.14 20.00 9.62
C LEU A 69 1.73 20.31 9.12
N VAL A 70 1.57 20.80 7.89
CA VAL A 70 0.22 21.07 7.34
C VAL A 70 -0.27 19.86 6.56
N PHE A 71 0.39 19.52 5.45
CA PHE A 71 -0.08 18.44 4.60
C PHE A 71 0.16 17.05 5.24
N GLY A 72 1.33 16.82 5.83
CA GLY A 72 1.66 15.56 6.49
C GLY A 72 0.72 15.24 7.65
N ALA A 73 0.51 16.17 8.58
CA ALA A 73 -0.37 15.97 9.73
C ALA A 73 -1.84 15.71 9.31
N VAL A 74 -2.39 16.52 8.39
CA VAL A 74 -3.78 16.36 7.93
C VAL A 74 -3.98 15.04 7.20
N SER A 75 -3.05 14.66 6.32
CA SER A 75 -3.13 13.38 5.61
C SER A 75 -2.99 12.18 6.56
N GLY A 76 -2.23 12.31 7.66
CA GLY A 76 -2.13 11.28 8.71
C GLY A 76 -3.46 11.04 9.43
N VAL A 77 -4.17 12.12 9.80
CA VAL A 77 -5.54 12.03 10.34
C VAL A 77 -6.49 11.39 9.31
N GLY A 78 -6.31 11.71 8.02
CA GLY A 78 -7.06 11.10 6.92
C GLY A 78 -6.89 9.58 6.81
N ILE A 79 -5.68 9.05 7.08
CA ILE A 79 -5.46 7.60 7.14
C ILE A 79 -6.31 6.99 8.24
N TRP A 80 -6.21 7.50 9.47
CA TRP A 80 -6.98 6.99 10.61
C TRP A 80 -8.48 6.95 10.35
N TRP A 81 -9.01 8.05 9.82
CA TRP A 81 -10.43 8.14 9.47
C TRP A 81 -10.82 7.11 8.40
N SER A 82 -10.03 6.98 7.34
CA SER A 82 -10.35 6.06 6.23
C SER A 82 -10.24 4.59 6.63
N ILE A 83 -9.19 4.17 7.34
CA ILE A 83 -9.03 2.76 7.75
C ILE A 83 -10.11 2.34 8.76
N ALA A 84 -10.49 3.22 9.69
CA ALA A 84 -11.51 2.93 10.69
C ALA A 84 -12.89 2.68 10.06
N LEU A 85 -13.20 3.34 8.95
CA LEU A 85 -14.48 3.20 8.26
C LEU A 85 -14.50 2.09 7.21
N VAL A 86 -13.37 1.84 6.54
CA VAL A 86 -13.29 0.84 5.47
C VAL A 86 -12.96 -0.55 6.00
N ASN A 87 -12.09 -0.67 7.01
CA ASN A 87 -11.68 -1.95 7.61
C ASN A 87 -11.73 -1.93 9.16
N PRO A 88 -12.89 -1.66 9.77
CA PRO A 88 -13.04 -1.48 11.22
C PRO A 88 -12.53 -2.67 12.05
N GLU A 89 -12.79 -3.91 11.64
CA GLU A 89 -12.37 -5.10 12.39
C GLU A 89 -10.84 -5.26 12.43
N ALA A 90 -10.17 -4.99 11.31
CA ALA A 90 -8.70 -5.02 11.25
C ALA A 90 -8.10 -3.87 12.07
N THR A 91 -8.65 -2.66 11.94
CA THR A 91 -8.23 -1.50 12.75
C THR A 91 -8.42 -1.77 14.24
N ALA A 92 -9.57 -2.32 14.66
CA ALA A 92 -9.82 -2.69 16.05
C ALA A 92 -8.80 -3.73 16.54
N THR A 93 -8.51 -4.76 15.75
CA THR A 93 -7.49 -5.77 16.11
C THR A 93 -6.14 -5.13 16.33
N LEU A 94 -5.68 -4.26 15.41
CA LEU A 94 -4.39 -3.57 15.54
C LEU A 94 -4.35 -2.69 16.80
N ILE A 95 -5.44 -2.04 17.17
CA ILE A 95 -5.54 -1.27 18.42
C ILE A 95 -5.38 -2.19 19.64
N HIS A 96 -6.07 -3.33 19.68
CA HIS A 96 -5.96 -4.26 20.82
C HIS A 96 -4.55 -4.82 20.98
N VAL A 97 -3.82 -5.02 19.88
CA VAL A 97 -2.43 -5.52 19.92
C VAL A 97 -1.44 -4.41 20.26
N PHE A 98 -1.64 -3.20 19.73
CA PHE A 98 -0.61 -2.16 19.71
C PHE A 98 -1.00 -0.84 20.38
N VAL A 99 -2.06 -0.76 21.19
CA VAL A 99 -2.52 0.50 21.83
C VAL A 99 -1.36 1.32 22.43
N TRP A 100 -0.43 0.66 23.13
CA TRP A 100 0.74 1.31 23.70
C TRP A 100 1.81 1.69 22.67
N GLY A 101 1.96 0.92 21.59
CA GLY A 101 2.81 1.30 20.46
C GLY A 101 2.34 2.59 19.81
N TRP A 102 1.04 2.70 19.51
CA TRP A 102 0.46 3.94 18.99
C TRP A 102 0.60 5.10 19.99
N ALA A 103 0.37 4.86 21.29
CA ALA A 103 0.57 5.91 22.29
C ALA A 103 2.01 6.45 22.30
N ILE A 104 3.01 5.57 22.19
CA ILE A 104 4.43 5.97 22.07
C ILE A 104 4.67 6.79 20.79
N GLU A 105 4.12 6.35 19.66
CA GLU A 105 4.22 7.08 18.39
C GLU A 105 3.67 8.51 18.51
N TRP A 106 2.51 8.69 19.18
CA TRP A 106 1.89 9.99 19.39
C TRP A 106 2.74 10.93 20.25
N VAL A 107 3.44 10.39 21.26
CA VAL A 107 4.42 11.17 22.03
C VAL A 107 5.54 11.68 21.11
N PHE A 108 6.07 10.83 20.22
CA PHE A 108 7.07 11.27 19.25
C PHE A 108 6.52 12.33 18.29
N PHE A 109 5.27 12.23 17.83
CA PHE A 109 4.67 13.29 17.01
C PHE A 109 4.55 14.63 17.74
N ILE A 110 4.21 14.63 19.03
CA ILE A 110 4.17 15.88 19.81
C ILE A 110 5.57 16.50 19.91
N VAL A 111 6.59 15.68 20.19
CA VAL A 111 7.99 16.13 20.24
C VAL A 111 8.45 16.64 18.88
N GLU A 112 8.10 15.95 17.80
CA GLU A 112 8.40 16.31 16.43
C GLU A 112 7.82 17.69 16.08
N ILE A 113 6.52 17.90 16.31
CA ILE A 113 5.83 19.17 16.03
C ILE A 113 6.47 20.30 16.85
N ALA A 114 6.68 20.09 18.15
CA ALA A 114 7.29 21.09 19.01
C ALA A 114 8.71 21.46 18.56
N ALA A 115 9.55 20.45 18.28
CA ALA A 115 10.91 20.66 17.80
C ALA A 115 10.95 21.37 16.45
N ALA A 116 10.06 21.03 15.52
CA ALA A 116 9.96 21.70 14.22
C ALA A 116 9.62 23.20 14.35
N PHE A 117 8.66 23.55 15.21
CA PHE A 117 8.31 24.94 15.48
C PHE A 117 9.44 25.71 16.16
N ILE A 118 10.09 25.10 17.17
CA ILE A 118 11.23 25.73 17.86
C ILE A 118 12.39 25.93 16.89
N TYR A 119 12.68 24.95 16.03
CA TYR A 119 13.71 25.07 15.00
C TYR A 119 13.37 26.21 14.02
N TYR A 120 12.17 26.22 13.45
CA TYR A 120 11.76 27.24 12.48
C TYR A 120 11.73 28.67 13.05
N HIS A 121 11.26 28.85 14.28
CA HIS A 121 11.24 30.18 14.91
C HIS A 121 12.53 30.52 15.68
N GLY A 122 13.44 29.56 15.83
CA GLY A 122 14.66 29.66 16.62
C GLY A 122 15.85 30.27 15.89
N TRP A 123 15.77 30.41 14.56
CA TRP A 123 16.86 30.86 13.69
C TRP A 123 17.55 32.17 14.11
N ASP A 124 16.82 33.13 14.68
CA ASP A 124 17.36 34.41 15.16
C ASP A 124 17.30 34.54 16.70
N ARG A 125 16.81 33.51 17.40
CA ARG A 125 16.54 33.55 18.86
C ARG A 125 17.41 32.59 19.68
N LEU A 126 17.88 31.51 19.06
CA LEU A 126 18.68 30.48 19.70
C LEU A 126 20.14 30.63 19.29
N ASP A 127 21.06 30.27 20.19
CA ASP A 127 22.44 30.09 19.81
C ASP A 127 22.59 28.85 18.90
N ARG A 128 23.67 28.85 18.11
CA ARG A 128 23.98 27.79 17.14
C ARG A 128 23.93 26.38 17.74
N ARG A 129 24.43 26.18 18.97
CA ARG A 129 24.50 24.84 19.57
C ARG A 129 23.10 24.36 19.91
N THR A 130 22.31 25.22 20.54
CA THR A 130 20.92 24.90 20.90
C THR A 130 20.06 24.67 19.66
N HIS A 131 20.19 25.50 18.63
CA HIS A 131 19.45 25.35 17.37
C HIS A 131 19.72 23.99 16.69
N LEU A 132 20.99 23.59 16.59
CA LEU A 132 21.37 22.27 16.08
C LEU A 132 20.82 21.12 16.94
N ILE A 133 20.86 21.25 18.27
CA ILE A 133 20.31 20.22 19.18
C ILE A 133 18.82 20.02 18.92
N VAL A 134 18.05 21.11 18.76
CA VAL A 134 16.61 21.02 18.44
C VAL A 134 16.39 20.29 17.12
N GLY A 135 17.20 20.57 16.09
CA GLY A 135 17.12 19.84 14.82
C GLY A 135 17.40 18.33 14.97
N TRP A 136 18.37 17.94 15.82
CA TRP A 136 18.63 16.53 16.12
C TRP A 136 17.55 15.87 16.97
N ILE A 137 16.92 16.61 17.89
CA ILE A 137 15.75 16.14 18.65
C ILE A 137 14.60 15.83 17.68
N TYR A 138 14.33 16.74 16.74
CA TYR A 138 13.35 16.50 15.69
C TYR A 138 13.64 15.20 14.94
N PHE A 139 14.87 15.05 14.41
CA PHE A 139 15.23 13.85 13.64
C PHE A 139 15.09 12.57 14.47
N GLY A 140 15.56 12.58 15.72
CA GLY A 140 15.45 11.44 16.62
C GLY A 140 14.00 11.04 16.87
N ALA A 141 13.11 12.00 17.12
CA ALA A 141 11.68 11.75 17.32
C ALA A 141 11.01 11.25 16.04
N ALA A 142 11.27 11.88 14.89
CA ALA A 142 10.69 11.49 13.61
C ALA A 142 11.12 10.05 13.20
N TRP A 143 12.41 9.71 13.37
CA TRP A 143 12.88 8.36 13.11
C TRP A 143 12.32 7.34 14.10
N ALA A 144 12.18 7.69 15.38
CA ALA A 144 11.54 6.82 16.36
C ALA A 144 10.06 6.58 16.05
N SER A 145 9.35 7.60 15.56
CA SER A 145 7.99 7.45 15.02
C SER A 145 7.96 6.44 13.87
N LEU A 146 8.86 6.56 12.88
CA LEU A 146 9.00 5.57 11.80
C LEU A 146 9.22 4.15 12.34
N PHE A 147 10.13 3.99 13.29
CA PHE A 147 10.47 2.70 13.88
C PHE A 147 9.24 2.03 14.52
N VAL A 148 8.43 2.80 15.24
CA VAL A 148 7.22 2.32 15.91
C VAL A 148 6.14 1.94 14.91
N ILE A 149 5.76 2.85 14.01
CA ILE A 149 4.69 2.57 13.04
C ILE A 149 5.06 1.46 12.06
N ASN A 150 6.35 1.36 11.72
CA ASN A 150 6.85 0.30 10.87
C ASN A 150 6.62 -1.09 11.49
N GLY A 151 6.90 -1.28 12.78
CA GLY A 151 6.64 -2.54 13.46
C GLY A 151 5.17 -2.96 13.42
N ILE A 152 4.26 -2.00 13.58
CA ILE A 152 2.80 -2.20 13.50
C ILE A 152 2.37 -2.57 12.09
N LEU A 153 2.92 -1.92 11.06
CA LEU A 153 2.54 -2.15 9.67
C LEU A 153 3.08 -3.48 9.12
N THR A 154 4.33 -3.85 9.44
CA THR A 154 4.91 -5.11 8.95
C THR A 154 4.26 -6.33 9.61
N PHE A 155 3.73 -6.18 10.82
CA PHE A 155 2.96 -7.22 11.52
C PHE A 155 1.81 -7.77 10.66
N MET A 156 1.14 -6.92 9.89
CA MET A 156 0.00 -7.34 9.05
C MET A 156 0.41 -8.36 7.98
N LEU A 157 1.65 -8.32 7.49
CA LEU A 157 2.14 -9.21 6.45
C LEU A 157 2.96 -10.38 6.99
N THR A 158 3.68 -10.16 8.09
CA THR A 158 4.54 -11.18 8.72
C THR A 158 4.25 -11.26 10.22
N PRO A 159 3.07 -11.68 10.71
CA PRO A 159 2.78 -11.70 12.15
C PRO A 159 3.70 -12.65 12.95
N GLY A 160 4.28 -13.66 12.30
CA GLY A 160 5.30 -14.53 12.89
C GLY A 160 4.82 -15.23 14.15
N ARG A 161 5.66 -15.27 15.19
CA ARG A 161 5.37 -15.96 16.47
C ARG A 161 4.25 -15.33 17.29
N TRP A 162 3.71 -14.18 16.87
CA TRP A 162 2.56 -13.60 17.55
C TRP A 162 1.32 -14.49 17.46
N LEU A 163 1.16 -15.26 16.36
CA LEU A 163 0.04 -16.19 16.17
C LEU A 163 -0.05 -17.25 17.28
N GLU A 164 1.07 -17.57 17.94
CA GLU A 164 1.14 -18.53 19.04
C GLU A 164 1.17 -17.84 20.41
N THR A 165 1.94 -16.74 20.52
CA THR A 165 2.27 -16.14 21.83
C THR A 165 1.31 -15.03 22.25
N HIS A 166 0.64 -14.39 21.28
CA HIS A 166 -0.14 -13.16 21.45
C HIS A 166 0.61 -12.03 22.19
N SER A 167 1.94 -12.09 22.26
CA SER A 167 2.76 -11.13 23.01
C SER A 167 3.08 -9.89 22.18
N PHE A 168 3.06 -8.71 22.81
CA PHE A 168 3.41 -7.44 22.14
C PHE A 168 4.77 -7.50 21.46
N ALA A 169 5.79 -8.06 22.13
CA ALA A 169 7.15 -8.13 21.61
C ALA A 169 7.23 -8.98 20.33
N ALA A 170 6.54 -10.12 20.27
CA ALA A 170 6.50 -10.96 19.07
C ALA A 170 5.74 -10.28 17.92
N ALA A 171 4.69 -9.50 18.24
CA ALA A 171 3.95 -8.74 17.24
C ALA A 171 4.81 -7.60 16.65
N PHE A 172 5.49 -6.85 17.52
CA PHE A 172 6.26 -5.68 17.14
C PHE A 172 7.56 -6.04 16.43
N PHE A 173 8.37 -6.94 17.00
CA PHE A 173 9.62 -7.44 16.42
C PHE A 173 9.36 -8.63 15.49
N ASN A 174 8.40 -8.46 14.60
CA ASN A 174 8.06 -9.45 13.60
C ASN A 174 9.14 -9.57 12.52
N PRO A 175 9.19 -10.68 11.75
CA PRO A 175 10.28 -10.93 10.80
C PRO A 175 10.53 -9.79 9.80
N GLY A 176 9.47 -9.16 9.29
CA GLY A 176 9.56 -8.07 8.32
C GLY A 176 9.98 -6.71 8.91
N MET A 177 9.96 -6.56 10.25
CA MET A 177 10.13 -5.26 10.91
C MET A 177 11.48 -4.62 10.60
N LEU A 178 12.59 -5.30 10.91
CA LEU A 178 13.94 -4.76 10.71
C LEU A 178 14.28 -4.48 9.24
N PRO A 179 14.11 -5.42 8.29
CA PRO A 179 14.41 -5.13 6.89
C PRO A 179 13.56 -3.98 6.33
N SER A 180 12.28 -3.89 6.71
CA SER A 180 11.41 -2.79 6.29
C SER A 180 11.86 -1.46 6.90
N CYS A 181 12.28 -1.45 8.18
CA CYS A 181 12.78 -0.24 8.85
C CYS A 181 14.04 0.30 8.16
N VAL A 182 14.96 -0.57 7.77
CA VAL A 182 16.18 -0.18 7.03
C VAL A 182 15.81 0.35 5.65
N ALA A 183 14.93 -0.36 4.91
CA ALA A 183 14.48 0.08 3.59
C ALA A 183 13.79 1.46 3.64
N ARG A 184 12.89 1.66 4.61
CA ARG A 184 12.17 2.93 4.80
C ARG A 184 13.08 4.07 5.25
N THR A 185 14.07 3.78 6.10
CA THR A 185 15.10 4.78 6.46
C THR A 185 15.90 5.20 5.22
N ALA A 186 16.30 4.24 4.38
CA ALA A 186 16.99 4.53 3.12
C ALA A 186 16.13 5.36 2.15
N VAL A 187 14.84 5.04 2.04
CA VAL A 187 13.86 5.82 1.26
C VAL A 187 13.70 7.24 1.82
N ALA A 188 13.62 7.41 3.16
CA ALA A 188 13.54 8.72 3.78
C ALA A 188 14.76 9.60 3.44
N VAL A 189 15.98 9.04 3.54
CA VAL A 189 17.22 9.71 3.12
C VAL A 189 17.17 10.09 1.64
N ALA A 190 16.68 9.19 0.77
CA ALA A 190 16.57 9.47 -0.65
C ALA A 190 15.57 10.59 -0.95
N LEU A 191 14.40 10.57 -0.30
CA LEU A 191 13.35 11.59 -0.45
C LEU A 191 13.77 12.95 0.10
N ALA A 192 14.61 12.99 1.14
CA ALA A 192 15.25 14.24 1.56
C ALA A 192 15.97 14.92 0.39
N GLY A 193 16.72 14.14 -0.41
CA GLY A 193 17.37 14.60 -1.63
C GLY A 193 16.37 15.05 -2.70
N VAL A 194 15.29 14.31 -2.95
CA VAL A 194 14.25 14.69 -3.93
C VAL A 194 13.62 16.05 -3.58
N TYR A 195 13.20 16.25 -2.35
CA TYR A 195 12.58 17.52 -1.91
C TYR A 195 13.60 18.66 -1.85
N ALA A 196 14.84 18.37 -1.46
CA ALA A 196 15.93 19.33 -1.53
C ALA A 196 16.20 19.77 -2.97
N LEU A 197 16.15 18.88 -3.97
CA LEU A 197 16.28 19.23 -5.39
C LEU A 197 15.17 20.20 -5.86
N VAL A 198 13.93 20.00 -5.42
CA VAL A 198 12.81 20.91 -5.73
C VAL A 198 13.10 22.31 -5.19
N THR A 199 13.43 22.43 -3.91
CA THR A 199 13.75 23.75 -3.31
C THR A 199 15.05 24.36 -3.82
N ALA A 200 16.07 23.55 -4.13
CA ALA A 200 17.33 24.01 -4.68
C ALA A 200 17.13 24.64 -6.06
N SER A 201 16.22 24.09 -6.87
CA SER A 201 15.95 24.60 -8.22
C SER A 201 15.36 26.01 -8.26
N THR A 202 14.82 26.51 -7.14
CA THR A 202 14.29 27.88 -7.03
C THR A 202 15.34 28.91 -6.56
N VAL A 203 16.55 28.45 -6.20
CA VAL A 203 17.67 29.31 -5.84
C VAL A 203 18.14 30.10 -7.06
N ARG A 204 18.21 31.43 -6.92
CA ARG A 204 18.57 32.35 -8.02
C ARG A 204 20.06 32.40 -8.30
N ASP A 205 20.89 32.37 -7.25
CA ASP A 205 22.34 32.31 -7.41
C ASP A 205 22.74 30.96 -8.01
N VAL A 206 23.35 31.00 -9.19
CA VAL A 206 23.76 29.82 -9.96
C VAL A 206 24.84 29.04 -9.22
N ALA A 207 25.75 29.72 -8.50
CA ALA A 207 26.82 29.05 -7.76
C ALA A 207 26.23 28.24 -6.61
N LEU A 208 25.45 28.88 -5.73
CA LEU A 208 24.76 28.23 -4.63
C LEU A 208 23.79 27.15 -5.13
N ARG A 209 22.98 27.43 -6.15
CA ARG A 209 22.08 26.44 -6.75
C ARG A 209 22.84 25.18 -7.16
N SER A 210 23.96 25.34 -7.85
CA SER A 210 24.74 24.20 -8.33
C SER A 210 25.31 23.37 -7.19
N GLU A 211 25.80 24.04 -6.13
CA GLU A 211 26.29 23.38 -4.92
C GLU A 211 25.19 22.56 -4.24
N VAL A 212 24.03 23.18 -3.98
CA VAL A 212 22.91 22.56 -3.29
C VAL A 212 22.29 21.43 -4.12
N VAL A 213 22.15 21.62 -5.43
CA VAL A 213 21.65 20.58 -6.35
C VAL A 213 22.55 19.35 -6.33
N GLN A 214 23.87 19.53 -6.42
CA GLN A 214 24.80 18.41 -6.36
C GLN A 214 24.82 17.75 -4.98
N TYR A 215 24.69 18.55 -3.92
CA TYR A 215 24.57 18.05 -2.55
C TYR A 215 23.31 17.19 -2.38
N ALA A 216 22.14 17.68 -2.79
CA ALA A 216 20.87 16.96 -2.75
C ALA A 216 20.89 15.67 -3.59
N ALA A 217 21.54 15.70 -4.76
CA ALA A 217 21.74 14.50 -5.58
C ALA A 217 22.54 13.41 -4.84
N LYS A 218 23.55 13.78 -4.05
CA LYS A 218 24.32 12.81 -3.24
C LYS A 218 23.45 12.15 -2.18
N TRP A 219 22.54 12.88 -1.54
CA TRP A 219 21.56 12.30 -0.59
C TRP A 219 20.66 11.28 -1.26
N LEU A 220 20.10 11.64 -2.42
CA LEU A 220 19.25 10.76 -3.20
C LEU A 220 19.99 9.47 -3.58
N LEU A 221 21.18 9.59 -4.18
CA LEU A 221 21.99 8.44 -4.60
C LEU A 221 22.40 7.57 -3.40
N ALA A 222 22.86 8.18 -2.30
CA ALA A 222 23.25 7.45 -1.09
C ALA A 222 22.08 6.68 -0.47
N GLY A 223 20.91 7.31 -0.35
CA GLY A 223 19.70 6.65 0.14
C GLY A 223 19.30 5.49 -0.77
N THR A 224 19.25 5.71 -2.09
CA THR A 224 18.87 4.65 -3.04
C THR A 224 19.83 3.47 -3.09
N ALA A 225 21.12 3.66 -2.82
CA ALA A 225 22.10 2.57 -2.82
C ALA A 225 21.83 1.51 -1.75
N ALA A 226 21.23 1.88 -0.62
CA ALA A 226 20.90 0.95 0.47
C ALA A 226 19.60 0.18 0.24
N ILE A 227 18.71 0.67 -0.65
CA ILE A 227 17.37 0.09 -0.87
C ILE A 227 17.43 -1.36 -1.40
N PRO A 228 18.25 -1.73 -2.40
CA PRO A 228 18.27 -3.10 -2.92
C PRO A 228 18.64 -4.14 -1.87
N ILE A 229 19.61 -3.83 -1.00
CA ILE A 229 20.07 -4.74 0.05
C ILE A 229 18.94 -4.97 1.07
N ALA A 230 18.32 -3.90 1.55
CA ALA A 230 17.20 -3.98 2.48
C ALA A 230 15.96 -4.62 1.84
N GLY A 231 15.71 -4.38 0.56
CA GLY A 231 14.62 -4.97 -0.20
C GLY A 231 14.77 -6.47 -0.39
N LEU A 232 15.97 -6.96 -0.72
CA LEU A 232 16.25 -8.39 -0.80
C LEU A 232 16.09 -9.08 0.56
N TRP A 233 16.55 -8.44 1.63
CA TRP A 233 16.32 -8.92 2.99
C TRP A 233 14.80 -8.92 3.34
N TYR A 234 14.06 -7.89 2.97
CA TYR A 234 12.62 -7.83 3.20
C TYR A 234 11.89 -8.97 2.48
N ILE A 235 12.18 -9.18 1.19
CA ILE A 235 11.58 -10.26 0.38
C ILE A 235 11.89 -11.63 0.98
N SER A 236 13.08 -11.82 1.57
CA SER A 236 13.45 -13.10 2.18
C SER A 236 12.59 -13.47 3.40
N THR A 237 11.98 -12.47 4.06
CA THR A 237 11.10 -12.65 5.23
C THR A 237 9.62 -12.89 4.90
N LEU A 238 9.23 -12.66 3.64
CA LEU A 238 7.82 -12.77 3.23
C LEU A 238 7.33 -14.23 3.25
N PRO A 239 6.05 -14.49 3.57
CA PRO A 239 5.47 -15.83 3.40
C PRO A 239 5.62 -16.33 1.95
N PRO A 240 5.80 -17.64 1.69
CA PRO A 240 5.97 -18.18 0.34
C PRO A 240 4.87 -17.75 -0.63
N ALA A 241 3.60 -17.88 -0.23
CA ALA A 241 2.46 -17.45 -1.06
C ALA A 241 2.49 -15.94 -1.38
N ALA A 242 2.93 -15.09 -0.44
CA ALA A 242 3.07 -13.65 -0.69
C ALA A 242 4.19 -13.35 -1.70
N ARG A 243 5.30 -14.09 -1.65
CA ARG A 243 6.39 -13.99 -2.64
C ARG A 243 5.89 -14.39 -4.03
N ASP A 244 5.21 -15.53 -4.12
CA ASP A 244 4.73 -16.09 -5.39
C ASP A 244 3.80 -15.11 -6.10
N ILE A 245 2.89 -14.42 -5.38
CA ILE A 245 2.00 -13.39 -5.94
C ILE A 245 2.80 -12.31 -6.70
N SER A 246 3.92 -11.86 -6.14
CA SER A 246 4.79 -10.85 -6.77
C SER A 246 5.75 -11.38 -7.84
N MET A 247 5.99 -12.69 -7.87
CA MET A 247 6.97 -13.37 -8.74
C MET A 247 6.34 -14.16 -9.90
N GLY A 248 5.08 -13.86 -10.25
CA GLY A 248 4.38 -14.48 -11.39
C GLY A 248 3.02 -15.08 -11.05
N GLY A 249 2.73 -15.30 -9.77
CA GLY A 249 1.44 -15.85 -9.31
C GLY A 249 0.26 -14.91 -9.56
N ALA A 250 0.50 -13.60 -9.64
CA ALA A 250 -0.47 -12.63 -10.13
C ALA A 250 0.18 -11.71 -11.18
N PRO A 251 -0.20 -11.80 -12.48
CA PRO A 251 0.42 -11.01 -13.54
C PRO A 251 0.41 -9.51 -13.26
N ALA A 252 -0.72 -8.98 -12.77
CA ALA A 252 -0.82 -7.56 -12.42
C ALA A 252 0.18 -7.17 -11.31
N VAL A 253 0.31 -7.95 -10.24
CA VAL A 253 1.24 -7.64 -9.14
C VAL A 253 2.69 -7.71 -9.58
N THR A 254 3.00 -8.67 -10.44
CA THR A 254 4.34 -8.85 -11.01
C THR A 254 4.72 -7.65 -11.91
N ILE A 255 3.81 -7.18 -12.75
CA ILE A 255 4.02 -5.99 -13.60
C ILE A 255 4.29 -4.76 -12.72
N PHE A 256 3.48 -4.54 -11.68
CA PHE A 256 3.67 -3.40 -10.78
C PHE A 256 4.98 -3.52 -9.99
N ALA A 257 5.37 -4.71 -9.53
CA ALA A 257 6.68 -4.92 -8.92
C ALA A 257 7.83 -4.54 -9.88
N GLY A 258 7.73 -4.94 -11.16
CA GLY A 258 8.66 -4.54 -12.21
C GLY A 258 8.70 -3.02 -12.45
N LEU A 259 7.53 -2.37 -12.47
CA LEU A 259 7.43 -0.90 -12.61
C LEU A 259 8.07 -0.17 -11.43
N SER A 260 7.97 -0.69 -10.20
CA SER A 260 8.65 -0.11 -9.05
C SER A 260 10.17 -0.12 -9.21
N ILE A 261 10.73 -1.25 -9.68
CA ILE A 261 12.16 -1.36 -9.99
C ILE A 261 12.55 -0.39 -11.12
N PHE A 262 11.75 -0.33 -12.18
CA PHE A 262 11.97 0.57 -13.32
C PHE A 262 12.01 2.04 -12.89
N PHE A 263 10.98 2.52 -12.17
CA PHE A 263 10.95 3.92 -11.71
C PHE A 263 12.10 4.22 -10.75
N SER A 264 12.45 3.29 -9.86
CA SER A 264 13.58 3.45 -8.94
C SER A 264 14.91 3.55 -9.68
N ALA A 265 15.16 2.66 -10.65
CA ALA A 265 16.37 2.71 -11.49
C ALA A 265 16.42 4.00 -12.32
N ALA A 266 15.29 4.42 -12.89
CA ALA A 266 15.22 5.64 -13.68
C ALA A 266 15.45 6.90 -12.83
N VAL A 267 14.97 6.94 -11.57
CA VAL A 267 15.30 8.00 -10.61
C VAL A 267 16.81 8.06 -10.35
N VAL A 268 17.48 6.91 -10.14
CA VAL A 268 18.94 6.86 -9.94
C VAL A 268 19.69 7.35 -11.18
N ILE A 269 19.33 6.84 -12.37
CA ILE A 269 19.97 7.19 -13.64
C ILE A 269 19.83 8.68 -13.92
N PHE A 270 18.62 9.23 -13.85
CA PHE A 270 18.38 10.65 -14.10
C PHE A 270 19.01 11.55 -13.04
N THR A 271 19.07 11.12 -11.78
CA THR A 271 19.79 11.86 -10.74
C THR A 271 21.29 11.90 -11.00
N TYR A 272 21.88 10.78 -11.43
CA TYR A 272 23.31 10.69 -11.72
C TYR A 272 23.71 11.55 -12.93
N PHE A 273 23.00 11.41 -14.06
CA PHE A 273 23.34 12.17 -15.28
C PHE A 273 22.85 13.62 -15.27
N GLY A 274 21.83 13.93 -14.50
CA GLY A 274 21.26 15.28 -14.35
C GLY A 274 21.95 16.07 -13.23
N PRO A 275 21.35 16.16 -12.03
CA PRO A 275 21.82 17.04 -10.96
C PRO A 275 23.22 16.71 -10.43
N TYR A 276 23.66 15.45 -10.45
CA TYR A 276 25.00 15.10 -9.95
C TYR A 276 26.13 15.53 -10.90
N GLN A 277 26.01 15.25 -12.20
CA GLN A 277 27.02 15.61 -13.21
C GLN A 277 26.86 17.02 -13.79
N ARG A 278 25.62 17.49 -13.95
CA ARG A 278 25.29 18.76 -14.62
C ARG A 278 24.43 19.69 -13.74
N PRO A 279 24.86 20.00 -12.49
CA PRO A 279 24.06 20.79 -11.56
C PRO A 279 23.71 22.21 -12.06
N ARG A 280 24.58 22.82 -12.87
CA ARG A 280 24.37 24.18 -13.42
C ARG A 280 23.12 24.31 -14.29
N HIS A 281 22.79 23.25 -15.05
CA HIS A 281 21.66 23.20 -16.00
C HIS A 281 20.37 22.65 -15.38
N PHE A 282 20.42 22.26 -14.11
CA PHE A 282 19.26 21.73 -13.40
C PHE A 282 18.19 22.81 -13.22
N ASN A 283 16.93 22.44 -13.45
CA ASN A 283 15.79 23.34 -13.40
C ASN A 283 14.61 22.70 -12.67
N LEU A 284 13.60 23.51 -12.39
CA LEU A 284 12.42 23.11 -11.63
C LEU A 284 11.61 22.00 -12.33
N THR A 285 11.49 22.04 -13.66
CA THR A 285 10.79 21.01 -14.45
C THR A 285 11.41 19.63 -14.24
N PHE A 286 12.74 19.56 -14.31
CA PHE A 286 13.46 18.31 -14.10
C PHE A 286 13.37 17.83 -12.63
N ALA A 287 13.36 18.76 -11.67
CA ALA A 287 13.12 18.43 -10.26
C ALA A 287 11.73 17.82 -10.04
N PHE A 288 10.69 18.38 -10.64
CA PHE A 288 9.34 17.82 -10.58
C PHE A 288 9.22 16.48 -11.29
N LEU A 289 9.90 16.28 -12.42
CA LEU A 289 9.94 14.99 -13.09
C LEU A 289 10.53 13.91 -12.18
N LEU A 290 11.64 14.20 -11.50
CA LEU A 290 12.22 13.29 -10.49
C LEU A 290 11.26 13.04 -9.32
N ALA A 291 10.60 14.08 -8.82
CA ALA A 291 9.63 13.96 -7.73
C ALA A 291 8.41 13.09 -8.10
N VAL A 292 7.87 13.26 -9.32
CA VAL A 292 6.78 12.43 -9.84
C VAL A 292 7.22 10.99 -10.02
N MET A 293 8.43 10.73 -10.51
CA MET A 293 8.94 9.37 -10.63
C MET A 293 9.16 8.71 -9.26
N ALA A 294 9.67 9.47 -8.27
CA ALA A 294 9.82 8.99 -6.90
C ALA A 294 8.46 8.70 -6.24
N LEU A 295 7.46 9.55 -6.48
CA LEU A 295 6.09 9.33 -6.04
C LEU A 295 5.47 8.10 -6.72
N SER A 296 5.65 7.93 -8.02
CA SER A 296 5.19 6.76 -8.77
C SER A 296 5.85 5.48 -8.25
N SER A 297 7.16 5.49 -7.98
CA SER A 297 7.83 4.35 -7.35
C SER A 297 7.20 4.03 -6.00
N THR A 298 7.06 5.03 -5.12
CA THR A 298 6.44 4.88 -3.79
C THR A 298 5.03 4.30 -3.89
N GLY A 299 4.20 4.86 -4.78
CA GLY A 299 2.82 4.44 -4.95
C GLY A 299 2.69 3.01 -5.45
N VAL A 300 3.51 2.64 -6.43
CA VAL A 300 3.53 1.28 -6.98
C VAL A 300 4.05 0.28 -5.93
N THR A 301 5.10 0.60 -5.16
CA THR A 301 5.60 -0.27 -4.09
C THR A 301 4.57 -0.48 -2.99
N GLU A 302 3.90 0.58 -2.54
CA GLU A 302 2.86 0.51 -1.50
C GLU A 302 1.65 -0.28 -1.98
N TRP A 303 1.27 -0.15 -3.26
CA TRP A 303 0.23 -0.97 -3.86
C TRP A 303 0.62 -2.45 -3.93
N VAL A 304 1.85 -2.78 -4.34
CA VAL A 304 2.36 -4.16 -4.34
C VAL A 304 2.33 -4.74 -2.93
N ARG A 305 2.76 -3.98 -1.91
CA ARG A 305 2.73 -4.41 -0.50
C ARG A 305 1.31 -4.75 -0.05
N GLU A 306 0.31 -3.96 -0.43
CA GLU A 306 -1.10 -4.26 -0.14
C GLU A 306 -1.57 -5.53 -0.87
N ALA A 307 -1.17 -5.69 -2.13
CA ALA A 307 -1.60 -6.81 -2.97
C ALA A 307 -1.03 -8.15 -2.53
N VAL A 308 0.27 -8.22 -2.16
CA VAL A 308 0.92 -9.47 -1.73
C VAL A 308 0.41 -10.00 -0.39
N ARG A 309 -0.29 -9.18 0.40
CA ARG A 309 -0.91 -9.61 1.65
C ARG A 309 -2.17 -10.44 1.42
N LYS A 310 -2.82 -10.29 0.26
CA LYS A 310 -4.06 -11.00 -0.05
C LYS A 310 -3.82 -12.51 -0.11
N PRO A 311 -4.79 -13.34 0.34
CA PRO A 311 -6.18 -13.02 0.68
C PRO A 311 -6.39 -12.43 2.09
N TYR A 312 -5.31 -12.18 2.83
CA TYR A 312 -5.38 -11.68 4.20
C TYR A 312 -5.35 -10.14 4.30
N ILE A 313 -5.83 -9.65 5.43
CA ILE A 313 -5.51 -8.32 5.96
C ILE A 313 -4.48 -8.41 7.10
N ILE A 314 -4.50 -9.51 7.87
CA ILE A 314 -3.44 -9.92 8.79
C ILE A 314 -3.15 -11.38 8.47
N TYR A 315 -1.94 -11.67 7.99
CA TYR A 315 -1.58 -12.98 7.42
C TYR A 315 -1.88 -14.12 8.40
N ASP A 316 -2.57 -15.17 7.92
CA ASP A 316 -3.01 -16.35 8.70
C ASP A 316 -3.86 -16.06 9.96
N TYR A 317 -4.33 -14.83 10.16
CA TYR A 317 -5.19 -14.46 11.30
C TYR A 317 -6.54 -13.90 10.85
N MET A 318 -6.54 -13.04 9.83
CA MET A 318 -7.75 -12.35 9.37
C MET A 318 -7.73 -12.15 7.85
N LEU A 319 -8.83 -12.57 7.21
CA LEU A 319 -9.07 -12.41 5.78
C LEU A 319 -9.34 -10.94 5.41
N ALA A 320 -9.19 -10.60 4.13
CA ALA A 320 -9.42 -9.24 3.60
C ALA A 320 -10.86 -8.72 3.75
N ASN A 321 -11.81 -9.59 4.12
CA ASN A 321 -13.18 -9.22 4.45
C ASN A 321 -13.44 -9.13 5.97
N GLY A 322 -12.39 -9.23 6.79
CA GLY A 322 -12.47 -9.12 8.25
C GLY A 322 -12.85 -10.40 8.98
N VAL A 323 -13.07 -11.52 8.26
CA VAL A 323 -13.34 -12.82 8.90
C VAL A 323 -12.04 -13.39 9.48
N ARG A 324 -12.07 -13.82 10.75
CA ARG A 324 -10.94 -14.50 11.39
C ARG A 324 -10.82 -15.93 10.86
N VAL A 325 -9.58 -16.41 10.72
CA VAL A 325 -9.32 -17.77 10.20
C VAL A 325 -9.95 -18.84 11.10
N ASP A 326 -9.91 -18.65 12.41
CA ASP A 326 -10.48 -19.59 13.40
C ASP A 326 -12.02 -19.65 13.37
N ASP A 327 -12.68 -18.61 12.86
CA ASP A 327 -14.15 -18.57 12.73
C ASP A 327 -14.67 -19.34 11.50
N LEU A 328 -13.79 -19.70 10.56
CA LEU A 328 -14.20 -20.31 9.27
C LEU A 328 -15.03 -21.59 9.43
N PRO A 329 -14.69 -22.57 10.29
CA PRO A 329 -15.48 -23.79 10.43
C PRO A 329 -16.90 -23.50 10.93
N ARG A 330 -17.02 -22.63 11.94
CA ARG A 330 -18.31 -22.24 12.54
C ARG A 330 -19.16 -21.49 11.52
N LEU A 331 -18.59 -20.50 10.83
CA LEU A 331 -19.33 -19.69 9.86
C LEU A 331 -19.80 -20.48 8.64
N ARG A 332 -19.06 -21.51 8.21
CA ARG A 332 -19.49 -22.42 7.13
C ARG A 332 -20.71 -23.27 7.53
N GLN A 333 -20.84 -23.61 8.81
CA GLN A 333 -21.95 -24.40 9.34
C GLN A 333 -23.17 -23.53 9.68
N GLU A 334 -22.96 -22.41 10.36
CA GLU A 334 -24.03 -21.55 10.88
C GLU A 334 -24.52 -20.50 9.87
N GLY A 335 -23.67 -20.10 8.93
CA GLY A 335 -23.93 -19.02 7.98
C GLY A 335 -23.42 -17.65 8.44
N ILE A 336 -23.08 -16.81 7.46
CA ILE A 336 -22.57 -15.46 7.70
C ILE A 336 -23.66 -14.52 8.23
N LEU A 337 -24.92 -14.71 7.84
CA LEU A 337 -26.03 -13.84 8.20
C LEU A 337 -26.37 -13.93 9.69
N LYS A 338 -26.29 -15.14 10.27
CA LYS A 338 -26.45 -15.35 11.71
C LYS A 338 -25.36 -14.65 12.51
N SER A 339 -24.13 -14.69 12.00
CA SER A 339 -22.96 -14.14 12.69
C SER A 339 -22.74 -12.64 12.46
N ALA A 340 -23.30 -12.05 11.41
CA ALA A 340 -23.13 -10.64 11.11
C ALA A 340 -24.06 -9.77 11.99
N LEU A 341 -23.50 -9.03 12.95
CA LEU A 341 -24.29 -8.21 13.90
C LEU A 341 -25.26 -7.24 13.19
N TRP A 342 -24.85 -6.68 12.05
CA TRP A 342 -25.57 -5.66 11.29
C TRP A 342 -26.34 -6.20 10.06
N ALA A 343 -26.54 -7.52 9.96
CA ALA A 343 -27.42 -8.10 8.94
C ALA A 343 -28.89 -7.91 9.34
N ARG A 344 -29.74 -7.51 8.37
CA ARG A 344 -31.19 -7.42 8.61
C ARG A 344 -31.82 -8.80 8.51
N HIS A 345 -31.37 -9.57 7.53
CA HIS A 345 -31.77 -10.97 7.38
C HIS A 345 -30.81 -11.84 8.20
N ARG A 346 -31.37 -12.67 9.10
CA ARG A 346 -30.59 -13.65 9.89
C ARG A 346 -30.48 -15.00 9.20
N GLU A 347 -31.35 -15.25 8.25
CA GLU A 347 -31.43 -16.47 7.44
C GLU A 347 -31.81 -16.07 6.02
N VAL A 348 -31.66 -16.99 5.07
CA VAL A 348 -32.06 -16.74 3.69
C VAL A 348 -33.58 -16.70 3.60
N ASP A 349 -34.13 -15.54 3.25
CA ASP A 349 -35.56 -15.38 3.01
C ASP A 349 -35.89 -15.70 1.54
N PRO A 350 -36.65 -16.79 1.25
CA PRO A 350 -37.02 -17.12 -0.12
C PRO A 350 -37.84 -16.04 -0.83
N LYS A 351 -38.57 -15.20 -0.08
CA LYS A 351 -39.36 -14.09 -0.62
C LYS A 351 -38.52 -12.84 -0.90
N ALA A 352 -37.32 -12.78 -0.33
CA ALA A 352 -36.42 -11.63 -0.38
C ALA A 352 -34.99 -12.08 -0.74
N LEU A 353 -34.88 -13.01 -1.69
CA LEU A 353 -33.61 -13.67 -2.05
C LEU A 353 -32.56 -12.68 -2.55
N GLU A 354 -32.94 -11.71 -3.37
CA GLU A 354 -32.02 -10.70 -3.91
C GLU A 354 -31.47 -9.75 -2.83
N SER A 355 -32.33 -9.25 -1.94
CA SER A 355 -31.89 -8.39 -0.83
C SER A 355 -31.04 -9.15 0.18
N THR A 356 -31.35 -10.44 0.41
CA THR A 356 -30.50 -11.33 1.21
C THR A 356 -29.12 -11.47 0.55
N GLY A 357 -29.07 -11.75 -0.75
CA GLY A 357 -27.82 -11.84 -1.51
C GLY A 357 -27.00 -10.55 -1.48
N GLN A 358 -27.67 -9.39 -1.55
CA GLN A 358 -27.02 -8.10 -1.42
C GLN A 358 -26.38 -7.89 -0.03
N GLU A 359 -27.01 -8.36 1.04
CA GLU A 359 -26.44 -8.30 2.39
C GLU A 359 -25.21 -9.20 2.54
N ILE A 360 -25.24 -10.39 1.93
CA ILE A 360 -24.09 -11.30 1.90
C ILE A 360 -22.93 -10.65 1.12
N PHE A 361 -23.21 -10.01 -0.02
CA PHE A 361 -22.21 -9.24 -0.76
C PHE A 361 -21.58 -8.14 0.11
N ARG A 362 -22.41 -7.37 0.84
CA ARG A 362 -21.92 -6.36 1.78
C ARG A 362 -21.02 -6.95 2.85
N ALA A 363 -21.36 -8.14 3.35
CA ALA A 363 -20.62 -8.79 4.42
C ALA A 363 -19.30 -9.42 4.01
N GLN A 364 -19.17 -9.91 2.78
CA GLN A 364 -18.02 -10.71 2.37
C GLN A 364 -17.22 -10.16 1.20
N CYS A 365 -17.83 -9.32 0.36
CA CYS A 365 -17.23 -8.91 -0.91
C CYS A 365 -16.98 -7.40 -0.97
N ALA A 366 -17.78 -6.60 -0.27
CA ALA A 366 -17.78 -5.15 -0.43
C ALA A 366 -16.54 -4.44 0.15
N SER A 367 -15.74 -5.13 0.98
CA SER A 367 -14.42 -4.63 1.40
C SER A 367 -13.43 -4.54 0.23
N CYS A 368 -13.61 -5.37 -0.81
CA CYS A 368 -12.74 -5.43 -1.98
C CYS A 368 -13.42 -4.95 -3.27
N HIS A 369 -14.74 -5.13 -3.40
CA HIS A 369 -15.50 -4.85 -4.62
C HIS A 369 -16.51 -3.72 -4.45
N THR A 370 -16.55 -2.83 -5.43
CA THR A 370 -17.71 -1.94 -5.59
C THR A 370 -18.78 -2.64 -6.44
N VAL A 371 -20.00 -2.10 -6.45
CA VAL A 371 -21.05 -2.61 -7.35
C VAL A 371 -20.79 -2.19 -8.80
N ASN A 372 -20.47 -0.91 -9.04
CA ASN A 372 -20.37 -0.32 -10.38
C ASN A 372 -19.06 0.43 -10.65
N GLY A 373 -18.26 0.75 -9.63
CA GLY A 373 -17.07 1.59 -9.74
C GLY A 373 -15.77 0.80 -9.94
N TYR A 374 -14.72 1.23 -9.28
CA TYR A 374 -13.44 0.55 -9.27
C TYR A 374 -13.57 -0.88 -8.73
N ASN A 375 -12.92 -1.84 -9.39
CA ASN A 375 -13.04 -3.27 -9.09
C ASN A 375 -14.51 -3.75 -9.02
N SER A 376 -15.33 -3.27 -9.96
CA SER A 376 -16.78 -3.53 -10.04
C SER A 376 -17.11 -5.01 -10.15
N VAL A 377 -17.98 -5.49 -9.24
CA VAL A 377 -18.53 -6.85 -9.33
C VAL A 377 -19.46 -7.01 -10.52
N ARG A 378 -20.19 -5.95 -10.93
CA ARG A 378 -21.03 -5.97 -12.13
C ARG A 378 -20.20 -6.25 -13.38
N PHE A 379 -19.04 -5.63 -13.48
CA PHE A 379 -18.12 -5.90 -14.59
C PHE A 379 -17.57 -7.33 -14.51
N ALA A 380 -17.22 -7.79 -13.31
CA ALA A 380 -16.67 -9.13 -13.11
C ALA A 380 -17.64 -10.26 -13.52
N VAL A 381 -18.95 -10.11 -13.26
CA VAL A 381 -19.97 -11.12 -13.58
C VAL A 381 -20.60 -10.95 -14.97
N LYS A 382 -20.11 -10.00 -15.77
CA LYS A 382 -20.66 -9.71 -17.10
C LYS A 382 -20.58 -10.94 -18.00
N GLY A 383 -21.72 -11.37 -18.54
CA GLY A 383 -21.83 -12.52 -19.42
C GLY A 383 -21.82 -13.88 -18.69
N TRP A 384 -21.73 -13.91 -17.35
CA TRP A 384 -21.70 -15.16 -16.60
C TRP A 384 -23.09 -15.79 -16.50
N ARG A 385 -23.22 -17.05 -16.90
CA ARG A 385 -24.40 -17.86 -16.60
C ARG A 385 -24.44 -18.20 -15.11
N TRP A 386 -25.63 -18.55 -14.60
CA TRP A 386 -25.83 -19.05 -13.23
C TRP A 386 -24.77 -20.07 -12.80
N ILE A 387 -24.53 -21.09 -13.64
CA ILE A 387 -23.58 -22.15 -13.33
C ILE A 387 -22.14 -21.66 -13.15
N LEU A 388 -21.75 -20.61 -13.88
CA LEU A 388 -20.43 -20.01 -13.75
C LEU A 388 -20.34 -19.16 -12.48
N ILE A 389 -21.39 -18.40 -12.14
CA ILE A 389 -21.46 -17.65 -10.87
C ILE A 389 -21.34 -18.62 -9.70
N ASP A 390 -22.14 -19.69 -9.70
CA ASP A 390 -22.17 -20.72 -8.66
C ASP A 390 -20.80 -21.39 -8.50
N TYR A 391 -20.18 -21.81 -9.62
CA TYR A 391 -18.85 -22.40 -9.64
C TYR A 391 -17.79 -21.47 -9.07
N GLN A 392 -17.80 -20.19 -9.48
CA GLN A 392 -16.83 -19.20 -9.03
C GLN A 392 -16.96 -18.94 -7.53
N LEU A 393 -18.18 -18.81 -7.00
CA LEU A 393 -18.41 -18.63 -5.57
C LEU A 393 -17.92 -19.82 -4.73
N SER A 394 -18.05 -21.04 -5.26
CA SER A 394 -17.57 -22.26 -4.58
C SER A 394 -16.05 -22.41 -4.55
N HIS A 395 -15.35 -21.82 -5.52
CA HIS A 395 -13.90 -22.02 -5.72
C HIS A 395 -13.11 -20.69 -5.76
N LEU A 396 -13.59 -19.63 -5.09
CA LEU A 396 -13.01 -18.28 -5.19
C LEU A 396 -11.49 -18.26 -4.96
N SER A 397 -11.03 -18.88 -3.87
CA SER A 397 -9.61 -18.91 -3.50
C SER A 397 -8.76 -19.83 -4.39
N GLU A 398 -9.36 -20.79 -5.07
CA GLU A 398 -8.65 -21.70 -5.98
C GLU A 398 -8.47 -21.07 -7.36
N VAL A 399 -9.53 -20.44 -7.89
CA VAL A 399 -9.50 -19.76 -9.18
C VAL A 399 -8.75 -18.42 -9.07
N LYS A 400 -8.80 -17.77 -7.90
CA LYS A 400 -8.15 -16.48 -7.63
C LYS A 400 -7.48 -16.54 -6.25
N GLY A 401 -6.22 -16.96 -6.20
CA GLY A 401 -5.46 -17.13 -4.95
C GLY A 401 -5.38 -15.89 -4.03
N PHE A 402 -5.61 -14.69 -4.58
CA PHE A 402 -5.67 -13.44 -3.82
C PHE A 402 -7.08 -13.08 -3.31
N MET A 403 -8.11 -13.89 -3.57
CA MET A 403 -9.47 -13.68 -3.05
C MET A 403 -9.72 -14.57 -1.82
N PRO A 404 -10.34 -14.02 -0.74
CA PRO A 404 -10.86 -14.85 0.33
C PRO A 404 -11.86 -15.90 -0.18
N PRO A 405 -11.92 -17.10 0.41
CA PRO A 405 -12.97 -18.05 0.10
C PRO A 405 -14.34 -17.49 0.50
N PHE A 406 -15.40 -17.98 -0.14
CA PHE A 406 -16.75 -17.76 0.36
C PHE A 406 -16.93 -18.48 1.71
N VAL A 407 -17.55 -17.80 2.66
CA VAL A 407 -17.78 -18.32 4.01
C VAL A 407 -19.27 -18.22 4.35
N GLY A 408 -19.99 -19.33 4.37
CA GLY A 408 -21.42 -19.35 4.64
C GLY A 408 -22.04 -20.67 4.22
N THR A 409 -23.35 -20.80 4.35
CA THR A 409 -24.08 -22.01 3.93
C THR A 409 -24.28 -22.05 2.42
N GLU A 410 -24.72 -23.20 1.90
CA GLU A 410 -25.04 -23.35 0.48
C GLU A 410 -26.21 -22.44 0.06
N GLU A 411 -27.22 -22.29 0.93
CA GLU A 411 -28.35 -21.39 0.70
C GLU A 411 -27.90 -19.94 0.59
N GLU A 412 -27.01 -19.49 1.48
CA GLU A 412 -26.44 -18.15 1.44
C GLU A 412 -25.65 -17.92 0.15
N ARG A 413 -24.83 -18.91 -0.25
CA ARG A 413 -24.06 -18.86 -1.50
C ARG A 413 -24.98 -18.70 -2.72
N LYS A 414 -26.07 -19.46 -2.76
CA LYS A 414 -27.09 -19.37 -3.83
C LYS A 414 -27.82 -18.02 -3.79
N ALA A 415 -28.15 -17.49 -2.63
CA ALA A 415 -28.74 -16.15 -2.50
C ALA A 415 -27.81 -15.05 -3.03
N LEU A 416 -26.51 -15.10 -2.68
CA LEU A 416 -25.50 -14.22 -3.24
C LEU A 416 -25.42 -14.36 -4.76
N GLY A 417 -25.38 -15.60 -5.27
CA GLY A 417 -25.37 -15.87 -6.70
C GLY A 417 -26.58 -15.27 -7.42
N ALA A 418 -27.78 -15.34 -6.80
CA ALA A 418 -29.01 -14.84 -7.40
C ALA A 418 -28.96 -13.32 -7.55
N TRP A 419 -28.49 -12.62 -6.51
CA TRP A 419 -28.26 -11.18 -6.58
C TRP A 419 -27.17 -10.81 -7.61
N LEU A 420 -26.06 -11.55 -7.69
CA LEU A 420 -25.03 -11.31 -8.70
C LEU A 420 -25.57 -11.48 -10.13
N ALA A 421 -26.48 -12.43 -10.35
CA ALA A 421 -27.12 -12.63 -11.63
C ALA A 421 -27.96 -11.42 -12.06
N THR A 422 -28.59 -10.68 -11.13
CA THR A 422 -29.34 -9.46 -11.47
C THR A 422 -28.44 -8.30 -11.88
N LEU A 423 -27.16 -8.34 -11.51
CA LEU A 423 -26.17 -7.36 -11.98
C LEU A 423 -25.69 -7.64 -13.41
N ASN A 424 -25.82 -8.88 -13.87
CA ASN A 424 -25.36 -9.28 -15.19
C ASN A 424 -26.30 -8.73 -16.28
N PRO A 425 -25.79 -7.96 -17.26
CA PRO A 425 -26.62 -7.39 -18.33
C PRO A 425 -26.96 -8.37 -19.46
N THR A 426 -26.71 -9.69 -19.34
CA THR A 426 -27.06 -10.63 -20.43
C THR A 426 -28.57 -10.59 -20.68
N PRO A 427 -29.04 -10.43 -21.94
CA PRO A 427 -30.44 -10.62 -22.28
C PRO A 427 -30.86 -12.02 -21.85
N ALA A 428 -32.00 -12.15 -21.18
CA ALA A 428 -32.70 -13.43 -21.17
C ALA A 428 -32.85 -13.87 -22.65
N THR A 429 -32.53 -15.14 -22.92
CA THR A 429 -32.64 -15.81 -24.23
C THR A 429 -31.63 -15.41 -25.32
N VAL A 430 -30.52 -16.15 -25.38
CA VAL A 430 -30.11 -16.74 -26.67
C VAL A 430 -30.37 -18.23 -26.50
N GLU A 431 -31.49 -18.71 -27.06
CA GLU A 431 -31.73 -20.14 -27.20
C GLU A 431 -30.56 -20.73 -27.99
N ILE A 432 -29.84 -21.66 -27.37
CA ILE A 432 -28.91 -22.51 -28.12
C ILE A 432 -29.81 -23.46 -28.89
N GLU A 433 -29.98 -23.21 -30.19
CA GLU A 433 -30.52 -24.21 -31.10
C GLU A 433 -29.68 -25.49 -30.91
N PRO A 434 -30.30 -26.65 -30.67
CA PRO A 434 -29.54 -27.89 -30.54
C PRO A 434 -28.73 -28.07 -31.83
N PRO A 435 -27.46 -28.52 -31.73
CA PRO A 435 -26.68 -28.78 -32.93
C PRO A 435 -27.47 -29.73 -33.83
N PRO A 436 -27.49 -29.49 -35.16
CA PRO A 436 -28.20 -30.38 -36.08
C PRO A 436 -27.72 -31.82 -35.83
N PRO A 437 -28.62 -32.82 -35.86
CA PRO A 437 -28.25 -34.21 -35.60
C PRO A 437 -27.06 -34.58 -36.48
N GLY A 438 -25.95 -34.96 -35.85
CA GLY A 438 -24.65 -35.08 -36.49
C GLY A 438 -24.70 -35.94 -37.75
N GLU A 439 -24.30 -35.35 -38.87
CA GLU A 439 -23.93 -36.11 -40.05
C GLU A 439 -22.68 -36.90 -39.65
N LYS A 440 -22.82 -38.23 -39.59
CA LYS A 440 -21.72 -39.14 -39.22
C LYS A 440 -20.51 -38.80 -40.07
N ALA A 441 -19.42 -38.39 -39.41
CA ALA A 441 -18.14 -38.21 -40.07
C ALA A 441 -17.82 -39.48 -40.85
N GLN A 442 -17.85 -39.40 -42.17
CA GLN A 442 -17.40 -40.49 -43.04
C GLN A 442 -15.89 -40.62 -42.83
N VAL A 443 -15.52 -41.65 -42.08
CA VAL A 443 -14.13 -42.06 -41.93
C VAL A 443 -13.64 -42.47 -43.32
N GLN A 444 -12.81 -41.64 -43.95
CA GLN A 444 -12.06 -42.06 -45.13
C GLN A 444 -11.08 -43.17 -44.70
N PRO A 445 -11.08 -44.33 -45.37
CA PRO A 445 -10.14 -45.39 -45.04
C PRO A 445 -8.71 -44.95 -45.35
N ALA A 446 -7.79 -45.22 -44.42
CA ALA A 446 -6.37 -44.94 -44.55
C ALA A 446 -5.77 -45.66 -45.78
N PRO A 447 -4.86 -45.02 -46.53
CA PRO A 447 -4.20 -45.67 -47.66
C PRO A 447 -3.27 -46.78 -47.16
N SER A 448 -3.42 -47.96 -47.78
CA SER A 448 -2.67 -49.18 -47.52
C SER A 448 -1.18 -48.99 -47.74
N SER A 449 -0.38 -49.36 -46.72
CA SER A 449 1.04 -49.62 -46.84
C SER A 449 1.29 -50.82 -47.77
N GLY A 450 1.93 -50.57 -48.91
CA GLY A 450 2.46 -51.59 -49.82
C GLY A 450 3.88 -51.20 -50.23
N GLU A 451 4.84 -52.05 -49.86
CA GLU A 451 6.27 -51.96 -50.14
C GLU A 451 6.59 -51.99 -51.64
N SER A 452 7.65 -51.30 -52.08
CA SER A 452 8.86 -51.92 -52.67
C SER A 452 9.78 -50.87 -53.32
N LYS A 453 11.07 -50.93 -52.96
CA LYS A 453 12.23 -50.32 -53.65
C LYS A 453 12.34 -50.82 -55.11
N PRO A 454 13.07 -50.11 -55.98
CA PRO A 454 14.54 -50.28 -56.06
C PRO A 454 15.35 -49.14 -55.46
#